data_AF-A0A1Y0H140-F1
#
_entry.id   AF-A0A1Y0H140-F1
#
_cell.length_a   1.000
_cell.length_b   1.000
_cell.length_c   1.000
_cell.angle_alpha   90.00
_cell.angle_beta   90.00
_cell.angle_gamma   90.00
#
_symmetry.space_group_name_H-M   'P 1'
#
loop_
_entity.id
_entity.type
_entity.pdbx_description
1 polymer ?
#
loop_
_entity_poly.entity_id
_entity_poly.type
_entity_poly.pdbx_seq_one_letter_code
_entity_poly.pdbx_strand_id
1 'polypeptide(L)'
;MQLQVVEHQEPEISRTRDYLQTIHGVLNADVWTSGDKILARVEVNDWSILSDTDLRMACKKKLGAKLTPSLIMIERIIGERQRSAA
;
A
#
# COMPACT_ATOMS: atom_id res chain seq x y z
N MET A 1 -15.78 26.70 12.37
CA MET A 1 -14.62 25.90 12.79
C MET A 1 -13.96 25.41 11.51
N GLN A 2 -12.79 25.96 11.16
CA GLN A 2 -12.02 25.50 9.99
C GLN A 2 -11.29 24.22 10.38
N LEU A 3 -11.55 23.14 9.65
CA LEU A 3 -10.77 21.90 9.75
C LEU A 3 -9.41 22.19 9.15
N GLN A 4 -8.42 22.39 10.02
CA GLN A 4 -7.03 22.57 9.63
C GLN A 4 -6.48 21.20 9.23
N VAL A 5 -6.42 20.92 7.92
CA VAL A 5 -5.76 19.73 7.39
C VAL A 5 -4.26 19.92 7.64
N VAL A 6 -3.71 19.16 8.57
CA VAL A 6 -2.28 19.18 8.88
C VAL A 6 -1.55 18.37 7.79
N GLU A 7 -1.16 19.04 6.70
CA GLU A 7 -0.51 18.47 5.51
C GLU A 7 0.89 17.84 5.75
N HIS A 8 1.34 17.71 7.01
CA HIS A 8 2.69 17.21 7.32
C HIS A 8 2.81 15.67 7.36
N GLN A 9 1.70 14.92 7.32
CA GLN A 9 1.71 13.45 7.23
C GLN A 9 1.71 12.92 5.78
N GLU A 10 1.26 13.72 4.82
CA GLU A 10 1.18 13.35 3.40
C GLU A 10 2.52 12.90 2.77
N PRO A 11 3.69 13.52 3.06
CA PRO A 11 4.94 13.09 2.45
C PRO A 11 5.42 11.71 2.94
N GLU A 12 5.11 11.32 4.19
CA GLU A 12 5.53 10.03 4.77
C GLU A 12 4.67 8.86 4.25
N ILE A 13 3.35 9.05 4.17
CA ILE A 13 2.44 8.04 3.58
C ILE A 13 2.68 7.89 2.08
N SER A 14 2.97 8.99 1.36
CA SER A 14 3.23 8.95 -0.08
C SER A 14 4.49 8.15 -0.38
N ARG A 15 5.59 8.35 0.37
CA ARG A 15 6.80 7.52 0.22
C ARG A 15 6.55 6.02 0.40
N THR A 16 5.69 5.66 1.36
CA THR A 16 5.35 4.26 1.61
C THR A 16 4.51 3.69 0.47
N ARG A 17 3.53 4.47 -0.01
CA ARG A 17 2.69 4.14 -1.18
C ARG A 17 3.52 3.94 -2.43
N ASP A 18 4.33 4.94 -2.78
CA ASP A 18 5.16 4.95 -3.98
C ASP A 18 6.10 3.75 -3.99
N TYR A 19 6.71 3.42 -2.85
CA TYR A 19 7.57 2.25 -2.75
C TYR A 19 6.81 0.93 -2.92
N LEU A 20 5.65 0.77 -2.29
CA LEU A 20 4.82 -0.44 -2.45
C LEU A 20 4.45 -0.65 -3.93
N GLN A 21 4.12 0.42 -4.65
CA GLN A 21 3.82 0.36 -6.09
C GLN A 21 5.03 -0.01 -6.97
N THR A 22 6.27 0.11 -6.47
CA THR A 22 7.46 -0.38 -7.19
C THR A 22 7.68 -1.88 -7.07
N ILE A 23 6.98 -2.57 -6.16
CA ILE A 23 7.19 -4.00 -5.91
C ILE A 23 6.47 -4.80 -7.01
N HIS A 24 7.24 -5.67 -7.68
CA HIS A 24 6.69 -6.50 -8.75
C HIS A 24 5.52 -7.36 -8.25
N GLY A 25 4.40 -7.30 -8.96
CA GLY A 25 3.17 -8.01 -8.61
C GLY A 25 2.17 -7.18 -7.82
N VAL A 26 2.55 -5.99 -7.33
CA VAL A 26 1.63 -4.98 -6.83
C VAL A 26 1.04 -4.21 -8.02
N LEU A 27 -0.29 -4.11 -8.05
CA LEU A 27 -1.04 -3.36 -9.05
C LEU A 27 -1.40 -1.97 -8.53
N ASN A 28 -1.82 -1.90 -7.27
CA ASN A 28 -2.13 -0.66 -6.60
C ASN A 28 -1.82 -0.75 -5.10
N ALA A 29 -1.59 0.41 -4.47
CA ALA A 29 -1.42 0.50 -3.03
C ALA A 29 -2.09 1.78 -2.52
N ASP A 30 -2.97 1.61 -1.54
CA ASP A 30 -3.55 2.70 -0.77
C ASP A 30 -2.95 2.67 0.63
N VAL A 31 -2.44 3.82 1.09
CA VAL A 31 -1.75 3.95 2.36
C VAL A 31 -2.34 5.13 3.11
N TRP A 32 -2.65 4.92 4.39
CA TRP A 32 -3.21 5.93 5.28
C TRP A 32 -2.70 5.73 6.71
N THR A 33 -2.93 6.71 7.57
CA THR A 33 -2.62 6.65 9.00
C THR A 33 -3.88 6.39 9.82
N SER A 34 -3.73 5.67 10.93
CA SER A 34 -4.75 5.52 11.95
C SER A 34 -4.08 5.68 13.32
N GLY A 35 -4.18 6.88 13.88
CA GLY A 35 -3.32 7.30 14.99
C GLY A 35 -1.85 7.33 14.54
N ASP A 36 -0.96 6.74 15.34
CA ASP A 36 0.48 6.66 15.03
C ASP A 36 0.86 5.49 14.11
N LYS A 37 -0.13 4.73 13.60
CA LYS A 37 0.12 3.55 12.76
C LYS A 37 -0.11 3.87 11.30
N ILE A 38 0.79 3.40 10.45
CA ILE A 38 0.59 3.34 8.99
C ILE A 38 -0.14 2.04 8.66
N LEU A 39 -1.20 2.14 7.87
CA LEU A 39 -1.97 1.01 7.36
C LEU A 39 -1.91 1.03 5.83
N ALA A 40 -1.96 -0.15 5.20
CA ALA A 40 -1.98 -0.26 3.75
C ALA A 40 -3.01 -1.29 3.28
N ARG A 41 -3.69 -0.97 2.18
CA ARG A 41 -4.37 -1.93 1.32
C ARG A 41 -3.55 -2.05 0.04
N VAL A 42 -3.21 -3.27 -0.34
CA VAL A 42 -2.37 -3.55 -1.49
C VAL A 42 -3.12 -4.51 -2.40
N GLU A 43 -3.40 -4.04 -3.60
CA GLU A 43 -3.97 -4.85 -4.66
C GLU A 43 -2.81 -5.50 -5.43
N VAL A 44 -2.82 -6.82 -5.52
CA VAL A 44 -1.81 -7.61 -6.21
C VAL A 44 -2.45 -8.39 -7.33
N ASN A 45 -1.66 -8.77 -8.33
CA ASN A 45 -2.13 -9.67 -9.38
C ASN A 45 -2.48 -11.07 -8.80
N ASP A 46 -3.31 -11.81 -9.52
CA ASP A 46 -3.84 -13.12 -9.10
C ASP A 46 -2.78 -14.22 -9.01
N TRP A 47 -1.70 -14.11 -9.79
CA TRP A 47 -0.54 -15.01 -9.72
C TRP A 47 0.50 -14.57 -8.67
N SER A 48 0.24 -13.51 -7.90
CA SER A 48 1.17 -13.01 -6.90
C SER A 48 1.20 -13.90 -5.65
N ILE A 49 2.41 -14.33 -5.30
CA ILE A 49 2.71 -15.01 -4.04
C ILE A 49 3.05 -14.06 -2.90
N LEU A 50 2.92 -12.73 -3.11
CA LEU A 50 3.21 -11.74 -2.08
C LEU A 50 2.35 -11.97 -0.83
N SER A 51 3.01 -12.00 0.32
CA SER A 51 2.39 -12.03 1.65
C SER A 51 2.53 -10.68 2.36
N ASP A 52 1.74 -10.48 3.43
CA ASP A 52 1.89 -9.31 4.32
C ASP A 52 3.33 -9.20 4.83
N THR A 53 3.93 -10.34 5.17
CA THR A 53 5.29 -10.39 5.71
C THR A 53 6.32 -9.96 4.68
N ASP A 54 6.20 -10.38 3.41
CA ASP A 54 7.12 -9.97 2.35
C ASP A 54 7.09 -8.45 2.14
N LEU A 55 5.90 -7.88 2.05
CA LEU A 55 5.69 -6.44 1.85
C LEU A 55 6.19 -5.62 3.04
N ARG A 56 5.88 -6.05 4.27
CA ARG A 56 6.37 -5.38 5.49
C ARG A 56 7.89 -5.46 5.61
N MET A 57 8.50 -6.60 5.29
CA MET A 57 9.96 -6.73 5.29
C MET A 57 10.60 -5.83 4.23
N ALA A 58 10.03 -5.76 3.03
CA ALA A 58 10.50 -4.87 1.97
C ALA A 58 10.44 -3.40 2.42
N CYS A 59 9.30 -2.94 2.96
CA CYS A 59 9.15 -1.58 3.48
C CYS A 59 10.14 -1.30 4.61
N LYS A 60 10.28 -2.22 5.57
CA LYS A 60 11.22 -2.06 6.69
C LYS A 60 12.66 -1.94 6.22
N LYS A 61 13.07 -2.76 5.26
CA LYS A 61 14.43 -2.76 4.70
C LYS A 61 14.73 -1.48 3.91
N LYS A 62 13.75 -0.95 3.15
CA LYS A 62 13.96 0.20 2.28
C LYS A 62 13.73 1.55 2.95
N LEU A 63 12.68 1.65 3.78
CA LEU A 63 12.15 2.90 4.32
C LEU A 63 12.35 3.03 5.83
N GLY A 64 12.65 1.93 6.52
CA GLY A 64 12.80 1.89 7.98
C GLY A 64 11.47 1.68 8.72
N ALA A 65 11.57 1.47 10.04
CA ALA A 65 10.45 1.06 10.88
C ALA A 65 9.31 2.10 10.93
N LYS A 66 9.63 3.40 10.90
CA LYS A 66 8.65 4.49 10.96
C LYS A 66 7.67 4.47 9.77
N LEU A 67 8.17 4.08 8.60
CA LEU A 67 7.42 4.05 7.34
C LEU A 67 6.96 2.63 6.98
N THR A 68 7.05 1.69 7.91
CA THR A 68 6.57 0.32 7.70
C THR A 68 5.11 0.23 8.11
N PRO A 69 4.20 -0.21 7.22
CA PRO A 69 2.83 -0.47 7.62
C PRO A 69 2.76 -1.46 8.77
N SER A 70 1.95 -1.12 9.78
CA SER A 70 1.67 -1.99 10.92
C SER A 70 0.73 -3.14 10.54
N LEU A 71 -0.10 -2.94 9.52
CA LEU A 71 -1.00 -3.93 8.93
C LEU A 71 -1.04 -3.70 7.42
N ILE A 72 -0.94 -4.80 6.65
CA ILE A 72 -1.18 -4.79 5.21
C ILE A 72 -2.33 -5.74 4.91
N MET A 73 -3.41 -5.19 4.37
CA MET A 73 -4.48 -5.98 3.76
C MET A 73 -4.11 -6.23 2.29
N ILE A 74 -4.04 -7.49 1.90
CA ILE A 74 -3.74 -7.89 0.53
C ILE A 74 -5.03 -8.33 -0.15
N GLU A 75 -5.30 -7.73 -1.29
CA GLU A 75 -6.41 -8.10 -2.17
C GLU A 75 -5.86 -8.62 -3.49
N ARG A 76 -6.29 -9.82 -3.88
CA ARG A 76 -5.87 -10.43 -5.15
C ARG A 76 -6.89 -10.08 -6.21
N ILE A 77 -6.45 -9.30 -7.19
CA ILE A 77 -7.28 -8.93 -8.33
C ILE A 77 -7.15 -10.03 -9.38
N ILE A 78 -8.18 -10.88 -9.45
CA ILE A 78 -8.36 -11.81 -10.55
C ILE A 78 -8.68 -10.96 -11.77
N GLY A 79 -7.87 -11.11 -12.82
CA GLY A 79 -8.11 -10.42 -14.08
C GLY A 79 -9.52 -10.76 -14.55
N GLU A 80 -10.46 -9.83 -14.34
CA GLU A 80 -11.76 -9.93 -14.96
C GLU A 80 -11.46 -9.84 -16.45
N ARG A 81 -11.59 -10.99 -17.13
CA ARG A 81 -11.59 -11.11 -18.58
C ARG A 81 -12.44 -9.94 -19.05
N GLN A 82 -11.83 -8.91 -19.64
CA GLN A 82 -12.53 -7.77 -20.25
C GLN A 82 -13.59 -8.39 -21.15
N ARG A 83 -14.83 -8.51 -20.66
CA ARG A 83 -15.95 -8.94 -21.48
C ARG A 83 -16.20 -7.71 -22.33
N SER A 84 -15.75 -7.81 -23.57
CA SER A 84 -16.10 -6.95 -24.68
C SER A 84 -17.53 -6.45 -24.49
N ALA A 85 -17.67 -5.16 -24.19
CA ALA A 85 -18.93 -4.47 -24.29
C ALA A 85 -18.82 -3.54 -25.49
N ALA A 86 -19.38 -4.05 -26.60
CA ALA A 86 -19.80 -3.40 -27.84
C ALA A 86 -18.72 -2.79 -28.75
#